data_AF-A0A1H3LNT4-F1
#
_entry.id   AF-A0A1H3LNT4-F1
#
_cell.length_a   1.000
_cell.length_b   1.000
_cell.length_c   1.000
_cell.angle_alpha   90.00
_cell.angle_beta   90.00
_cell.angle_gamma   90.00
#
_symmetry.space_group_name_H-M   'P 1'
#
loop_
_entity.id
_entity.type
_entity.pdbx_description
1 polymer ?
#
loop_
_entity_poly.entity_id
_entity_poly.type
_entity_poly.pdbx_seq_one_letter_code
_entity_poly.pdbx_strand_id
1 'polypeptide(L)'
;MNNRDTQPPAAASEPQSGDGAPDAVASTADAAAPALDPARWIHRLRNELNTASMACAAAQAVLAGGAVVKAQENLERARGACARAAALLEQAPPRA
;
A
#
# COMPACT_ATOMS: atom_id res chain seq x y z
N MET A 1 0.61 -41.26 18.90
CA MET A 1 0.83 -41.50 17.46
C MET A 1 1.17 -40.15 16.83
N ASN A 2 2.36 -39.60 17.04
CA ASN A 2 3.63 -39.92 16.35
C ASN A 2 3.50 -39.85 14.82
N ASN A 3 4.05 -38.79 14.23
CA ASN A 3 5.08 -38.92 13.20
C ASN A 3 6.09 -37.76 13.37
N ARG A 4 7.25 -38.14 13.93
CA ARG A 4 8.49 -37.39 13.87
C ARG A 4 9.12 -37.74 12.53
N ASP A 5 9.38 -36.75 11.68
CA ASP A 5 10.38 -36.91 10.62
C ASP A 5 11.49 -35.88 10.83
N THR A 6 12.62 -36.47 11.15
CA THR A 6 13.93 -35.95 11.49
C THR A 6 14.60 -35.36 10.25
N GLN A 7 15.19 -34.17 10.40
CA GLN A 7 16.32 -33.66 9.61
C GLN A 7 17.51 -34.65 9.63
N PRO A 8 18.49 -34.65 8.69
CA PRO A 8 19.64 -33.70 8.69
C PRO A 8 20.33 -33.53 7.29
N PRO A 9 21.60 -33.07 7.14
CA PRO A 9 22.18 -31.75 7.46
C PRO A 9 22.99 -31.11 6.28
N ALA A 10 23.61 -29.96 6.58
CA ALA A 10 24.90 -29.45 6.06
C ALA A 10 24.94 -28.65 4.74
N ALA A 11 25.29 -27.36 4.84
CA ALA A 11 26.59 -26.85 4.41
C ALA A 11 26.83 -25.46 5.00
N ALA A 12 28.05 -25.27 5.52
CA ALA A 12 28.59 -24.03 6.04
C ALA A 12 29.33 -23.24 4.94
N SER A 13 29.69 -22.00 5.28
CA SER A 13 30.69 -21.11 4.64
C SER A 13 30.18 -20.35 3.40
N GLU A 14 30.47 -19.09 3.13
CA GLU A 14 31.13 -17.95 3.79
C GLU A 14 30.84 -16.73 2.88
N PRO A 15 31.05 -15.48 3.30
CA PRO A 15 30.50 -14.30 2.65
C PRO A 15 31.34 -13.90 1.43
N GLN A 16 30.73 -13.87 0.24
CA GLN A 16 31.38 -13.24 -0.91
C GLN A 16 31.21 -11.72 -0.79
N SER A 17 32.24 -11.10 -0.21
CA SER A 17 32.49 -9.67 -0.29
C SER A 17 32.76 -9.32 -1.76
N GLY A 18 31.73 -8.85 -2.44
CA GLY A 18 31.88 -8.12 -3.70
C GLY A 18 32.04 -6.64 -3.37
N ASP A 19 33.29 -6.25 -3.13
CA ASP A 19 33.70 -4.85 -3.08
C ASP A 19 33.54 -4.29 -4.51
N GLY A 20 32.55 -3.42 -4.66
CA GLY A 20 32.14 -2.85 -5.95
C GLY A 20 31.34 -1.60 -5.70
N ALA A 21 31.92 -0.67 -4.93
CA ALA A 21 31.40 0.68 -4.81
C ALA A 21 31.44 1.39 -6.18
N PRO A 22 30.52 2.36 -6.38
CA PRO A 22 29.73 2.49 -7.60
C PRO A 22 30.38 3.40 -8.63
N ASP A 23 30.44 2.95 -9.89
CA ASP A 23 30.67 3.87 -11.00
C ASP A 23 29.42 4.74 -11.18
N ALA A 24 29.59 5.98 -10.76
CA ALA A 24 28.74 7.09 -11.12
C ALA A 24 28.69 7.22 -12.65
N VAL A 25 27.49 7.39 -13.22
CA VAL A 25 27.04 8.70 -13.72
C VAL A 25 25.65 8.58 -14.37
N ALA A 26 24.79 9.50 -13.97
CA ALA A 26 23.70 10.08 -14.74
C ALA A 26 22.74 9.14 -15.48
N SER A 27 21.57 8.94 -14.88
CA SER A 27 20.41 9.57 -15.51
C SER A 27 19.40 9.90 -14.41
N THR A 28 19.38 11.18 -14.01
CA THR A 28 18.14 11.85 -13.64
C THR A 28 17.24 11.87 -14.88
N ALA A 29 16.80 10.69 -15.30
CA ALA A 29 15.55 10.59 -16.02
C ALA A 29 14.52 10.90 -14.95
N ASP A 30 14.17 12.17 -14.89
CA ASP A 30 12.79 12.60 -14.78
C ASP A 30 11.97 11.74 -15.77
N ALA A 31 11.76 10.49 -15.42
CA ALA A 31 10.77 9.64 -16.03
C ALA A 31 9.49 10.21 -15.45
N ALA A 32 9.05 11.33 -16.03
CA ALA A 32 7.75 11.91 -15.81
C ALA A 32 6.79 10.72 -15.87
N ALA A 33 6.37 10.25 -14.69
CA ALA A 33 5.51 9.11 -14.59
C ALA A 33 4.35 9.40 -15.54
N PRO A 34 3.99 8.48 -16.46
CA PRO A 34 3.05 8.78 -17.52
C PRO A 34 1.82 9.42 -16.89
N ALA A 35 1.57 10.69 -17.23
CA ALA A 35 0.50 11.46 -16.64
C ALA A 35 -0.76 10.61 -16.72
N LEU A 36 -1.37 10.31 -15.56
CA LEU A 36 -2.53 9.44 -15.52
C LEU A 36 -3.59 10.02 -16.44
N ASP A 37 -4.13 9.19 -17.35
CA ASP A 37 -5.31 9.55 -18.12
C ASP A 37 -6.37 10.14 -17.16
N PRO A 38 -6.89 11.36 -17.41
CA PRO A 38 -7.81 12.02 -16.48
C PRO A 38 -9.03 11.17 -16.10
N ALA A 39 -9.57 10.37 -17.04
CA ALA A 39 -10.69 9.49 -16.77
C ALA A 39 -10.31 8.34 -15.82
N ARG A 40 -9.15 7.71 -16.04
CA ARG A 40 -8.60 6.70 -15.12
C ARG A 40 -8.27 7.29 -13.74
N TRP A 41 -7.71 8.50 -13.68
CA TRP A 41 -7.39 9.18 -12.43
C TRP A 41 -8.65 9.43 -11.59
N ILE A 42 -9.68 10.06 -12.19
CA ILE A 42 -10.92 10.36 -11.45
C ILE A 42 -11.65 9.09 -11.03
N HIS A 43 -11.63 8.03 -11.84
CA HIS A 43 -12.20 6.74 -11.48
C HIS A 43 -11.53 6.15 -10.23
N ARG A 44 -10.20 6.13 -10.19
CA ARG A 44 -9.45 5.66 -9.01
C ARG A 44 -9.74 6.50 -7.77
N LEU A 45 -9.75 7.83 -7.91
CA LEU A 45 -10.07 8.72 -6.80
C LEU A 45 -11.46 8.44 -6.23
N ARG A 46 -12.47 8.28 -7.09
CA ARG A 46 -13.83 7.92 -6.68
C ARG A 46 -13.87 6.58 -5.94
N ASN A 47 -13.13 5.57 -6.38
CA ASN A 47 -13.09 4.28 -5.71
C ASN A 47 -12.53 4.38 -4.29
N GLU A 48 -11.47 5.17 -4.08
CA GLU A 48 -10.91 5.38 -2.74
C GLU A 48 -11.87 6.17 -1.84
N LEU A 49 -12.51 7.22 -2.36
CA LEU A 49 -13.50 7.99 -1.61
C LEU A 49 -14.75 7.17 -1.26
N ASN A 50 -15.21 6.30 -2.16
CA ASN A 50 -16.30 5.37 -1.89
C ASN A 50 -15.91 4.38 -0.79
N THR A 51 -14.68 3.87 -0.82
CA THR A 51 -14.16 2.96 0.22
C THR A 51 -14.12 3.66 1.58
N ALA A 52 -13.62 4.90 1.64
CA ALA A 52 -13.61 5.69 2.87
C ALA A 52 -15.04 5.92 3.40
N SER A 53 -15.95 6.30 2.52
CA SER A 53 -17.36 6.58 2.88
C SER A 53 -18.06 5.33 3.44
N MET A 54 -17.91 4.19 2.77
CA MET A 54 -18.48 2.91 3.22
C MET A 54 -17.88 2.44 4.54
N ALA A 55 -16.56 2.60 4.72
CA ALA A 55 -15.89 2.23 5.97
C ALA A 55 -16.35 3.12 7.14
N CYS A 56 -16.53 4.43 6.93
CA CYS A 56 -17.11 5.32 7.94
C CYS A 56 -18.55 4.93 8.31
N ALA A 57 -19.40 4.63 7.31
CA ALA A 57 -20.77 4.19 7.55
C ALA A 57 -20.81 2.87 8.33
N ALA A 58 -19.94 1.91 7.98
CA ALA A 58 -19.81 0.66 8.70
C ALA A 58 -19.33 0.87 10.15
N ALA A 59 -18.34 1.75 10.36
CA ALA A 59 -17.86 2.10 11.70
C ALA A 59 -18.99 2.67 12.57
N GLN A 60 -19.80 3.58 12.03
CA GLN A 60 -20.95 4.15 12.74
C GLN A 60 -21.99 3.08 13.11
N ALA A 61 -22.32 2.18 12.19
CA ALA A 61 -23.30 1.12 12.43
C ALA A 61 -22.85 0.14 13.52
N VAL A 62 -21.58 -0.28 13.50
CA VAL A 62 -21.07 -1.22 14.53
C VAL A 62 -20.81 -0.53 15.87
N LEU A 63 -20.45 0.76 15.87
CA LEU A 63 -20.29 1.54 17.09
C LEU A 63 -21.63 1.74 17.81
N ALA A 64 -22.71 1.99 17.07
CA ALA A 64 -24.07 2.08 17.63
C ALA A 64 -24.49 0.78 18.35
N GLY A 65 -23.96 -0.37 17.91
CA GLY A 65 -24.13 -1.67 18.57
C GLY A 65 -23.10 -1.98 19.67
N GLY A 66 -22.25 -1.03 20.06
CA GLY A 66 -21.24 -1.18 21.12
C GLY A 66 -19.96 -1.94 20.71
N ALA A 67 -19.80 -2.29 19.43
CA ALA A 67 -18.63 -3.04 18.95
C ALA A 67 -17.45 -2.10 18.64
N VAL A 68 -16.83 -1.54 19.69
CA VAL A 68 -15.76 -0.54 19.59
C VAL A 68 -14.56 -1.01 18.77
N VAL A 69 -14.10 -2.25 18.96
CA VAL A 69 -12.95 -2.79 18.21
C VAL A 69 -13.24 -2.84 16.71
N LYS A 70 -14.43 -3.30 16.31
CA LYS A 70 -14.85 -3.31 14.90
C LYS A 70 -15.01 -1.91 14.33
N ALA A 71 -15.43 -0.95 15.15
CA ALA A 71 -15.48 0.46 14.73
C ALA A 71 -14.07 0.99 14.43
N GLN A 72 -13.11 0.71 15.31
CA GLN A 72 -11.70 1.10 15.12
C GLN A 72 -11.09 0.47 13.85
N GLU A 73 -11.33 -0.81 13.59
CA GLU A 73 -10.88 -1.48 12.36
C GLU A 73 -11.42 -0.81 11.09
N ASN A 74 -12.71 -0.45 11.09
CA ASN A 74 -13.31 0.26 9.96
C ASN A 74 -12.77 1.69 9.83
N LEU A 75 -12.50 2.39 10.93
CA LEU A 75 -11.88 3.71 10.89
C LEU A 75 -10.44 3.64 10.36
N GLU A 76 -9.67 2.61 10.70
CA GLU A 76 -8.32 2.43 10.13
C GLU A 76 -8.39 2.14 8.63
N ARG A 77 -9.38 1.36 8.17
CA ARG A 77 -9.65 1.18 6.74
C ARG A 77 -9.99 2.50 6.06
N ALA A 78 -10.85 3.32 6.68
CA ALA A 78 -11.21 4.64 6.16
C ALA A 78 -9.97 5.55 6.05
N ARG A 79 -9.14 5.58 7.10
CA ARG A 79 -7.86 6.31 7.11
C ARG A 79 -6.95 5.88 5.97
N GLY A 80 -6.79 4.57 5.76
CA GLY A 80 -5.99 4.04 4.66
C GLY A 80 -6.51 4.45 3.27
N ALA A 81 -7.83 4.46 3.08
CA ALA A 81 -8.45 4.95 1.84
C ALA A 81 -8.24 6.46 1.64
N CYS A 82 -8.38 7.26 2.71
CA CYS A 82 -8.07 8.69 2.66
C CYS A 82 -6.59 8.95 2.31
N ALA A 83 -5.66 8.18 2.86
CA ALA A 83 -4.24 8.32 2.55
C ALA A 83 -3.94 8.00 1.07
N ARG A 84 -4.55 6.95 0.50
CA ARG A 84 -4.44 6.65 -0.94
C ARG A 84 -5.09 7.71 -1.81
N ALA A 85 -6.25 8.24 -1.40
CA ALA A 85 -6.90 9.35 -2.10
C ALA A 85 -6.01 10.59 -2.11
N ALA A 86 -5.38 10.94 -0.97
CA ALA A 86 -4.41 12.03 -0.91
C ALA A 86 -3.23 11.79 -1.86
N ALA A 87 -2.65 10.59 -1.88
CA ALA A 87 -1.58 10.25 -2.81
C ALA A 87 -2.01 10.35 -4.29
N LEU A 88 -3.27 10.05 -4.62
CA LEU A 88 -3.81 10.23 -5.97
C LEU A 88 -3.98 11.72 -6.32
N LEU A 89 -4.34 12.57 -5.36
CA LEU A 89 -4.46 14.01 -5.59
C LEU A 89 -3.11 14.65 -5.94
N GLU A 90 -2.01 14.19 -5.33
CA GLU A 90 -0.64 14.62 -5.70
C GLU A 90 -0.25 14.20 -7.13
N GLN A 91 -0.94 13.21 -7.70
CA GLN A 91 -0.74 12.73 -9.08
C GLN A 91 -1.78 13.32 -10.05
N ALA A 92 -2.45 14.41 -9.67
CA ALA A 92 -3.50 15.00 -10.49
C ALA A 92 -2.97 15.40 -11.88
N PRO A 93 -3.68 15.06 -12.97
CA PRO A 93 -3.34 15.54 -14.30
C PRO A 93 -3.38 17.07 -14.35
N PRO A 94 -2.52 17.71 -15.16
CA PRO A 94 -2.56 19.16 -15.35
C PRO A 94 -3.94 19.60 -15.84
N ARG A 95 -4.38 20.78 -15.39
CA ARG A 95 -5.61 21.40 -15.88
C ARG A 95 -5.39 21.75 -17.36
N ALA A 96 -6.25 21.23 -18.24
CA ALA A 96 -6.30 21.60 -19.65
C ALA A 96 -6.80 23.04 -19.83
#